data_AF-X0ZPS4-F1
#
_entry.id   AF-X0ZPS4-F1
#
_cell.length_a   1.000
_cell.length_b   1.000
_cell.length_c   1.000
_cell.angle_alpha   90.00
_cell.angle_beta   90.00
_cell.angle_gamma   90.00
#
_symmetry.space_group_name_H-M   'P 1'
#
loop_
_entity.id
_entity.type
_entity.pdbx_description
1 polymer ?
#
loop_
_entity_poly.entity_id
_entity_poly.type
_entity_poly.pdbx_seq_one_letter_code
_entity_poly.pdbx_strand_id
1 'polypeptide(L)'
;MGVPLKTNTAGQQRFVFLFDGTDIKTTPTIAAGDFQMSIDGGAFNNLATLPSESPAASGQVEVQFSQPETNGGTIAVRWIDQAGADWDDGAATWDTDTSTFADLATTLAAIVASIAALAVSIAAVPTAVWAFGVRTLTSFGALAADVWTYVTRTLTQGAASVVS
;
A
#
# COMPACT_ATOMS: atom_id res chain seq x y z
N MET A 1 -16.85 -10.40 0.96
CA MET A 1 -15.50 -10.87 0.54
C MET A 1 -14.52 -10.55 1.65
N GLY A 2 -13.73 -11.53 2.09
CA GLY A 2 -12.64 -11.30 3.04
C GLY A 2 -11.50 -10.51 2.41
N VAL A 3 -10.56 -10.04 3.23
CA VAL A 3 -9.35 -9.35 2.72
C VAL A 3 -8.54 -10.32 1.85
N PRO A 4 -8.06 -9.89 0.67
CA PRO A 4 -7.21 -10.72 -0.19
C PRO A 4 -5.92 -11.17 0.50
N LEU A 5 -5.35 -12.27 0.01
CA LEU A 5 -3.99 -12.67 0.34
C LEU A 5 -3.02 -11.65 -0.28
N LYS A 6 -1.86 -11.43 0.33
CA LYS A 6 -0.80 -10.62 -0.26
C LYS A 6 0.05 -11.55 -1.13
N THR A 7 0.22 -11.21 -2.40
CA THR A 7 1.03 -12.01 -3.32
C THR A 7 2.49 -12.09 -2.85
N ASN A 8 3.19 -13.16 -3.25
CA ASN A 8 4.62 -13.37 -2.99
C ASN A 8 5.01 -13.22 -1.50
N THR A 9 4.11 -13.63 -0.60
CA THR A 9 4.27 -13.46 0.85
C THR A 9 4.05 -14.80 1.54
N ALA A 10 5.05 -15.28 2.27
CA ALA A 10 4.93 -16.49 3.08
C ALA A 10 4.22 -16.21 4.41
N GLY A 11 3.67 -17.27 5.02
CA GLY A 11 3.13 -17.23 6.37
C GLY A 11 1.75 -16.60 6.48
N GLN A 12 1.06 -16.40 5.36
CA GLN A 12 -0.33 -15.95 5.39
C GLN A 12 -1.24 -17.11 5.77
N GLN A 13 -2.20 -16.83 6.65
CA GLN A 13 -3.13 -17.84 7.18
C GLN A 13 -4.55 -17.56 6.70
N ARG A 14 -5.30 -18.62 6.46
CA ARG A 14 -6.76 -18.61 6.34
C ARG A 14 -7.32 -19.71 7.22
N PHE A 15 -8.51 -19.47 7.76
CA PHE A 15 -9.20 -20.45 8.59
C PHE A 15 -10.38 -21.01 7.83
N VAL A 16 -10.55 -22.32 7.92
CA VAL A 16 -11.71 -23.05 7.42
C VAL A 16 -12.27 -23.93 8.55
N PHE A 17 -13.52 -24.33 8.40
CA PHE A 17 -14.16 -25.28 9.30
C PHE A 17 -14.44 -26.55 8.51
N LEU A 18 -14.12 -27.69 9.11
CA LEU A 18 -14.51 -28.99 8.61
C LEU A 18 -15.84 -29.37 9.23
N PHE A 19 -16.69 -30.05 8.47
CA PHE A 19 -18.00 -30.47 8.92
C PHE A 19 -18.10 -31.99 8.87
N ASP A 20 -18.92 -32.57 9.72
CA ASP A 20 -19.38 -33.95 9.66
C ASP A 20 -20.91 -33.90 9.61
N GLY A 21 -21.45 -33.97 8.40
CA GLY A 21 -22.84 -33.63 8.10
C GLY A 21 -23.14 -32.16 8.38
N THR A 22 -23.87 -31.91 9.47
CA THR A 22 -24.25 -30.54 9.87
C THR A 22 -23.44 -29.99 11.04
N ASP A 23 -22.63 -30.84 11.68
CA ASP A 23 -21.87 -30.47 12.87
C ASP A 23 -20.45 -30.09 12.48
N ILE A 24 -19.85 -29.13 13.20
CA ILE A 24 -18.43 -28.80 13.01
C ILE A 24 -17.60 -29.95 13.57
N LYS A 25 -16.69 -30.47 12.74
CA LYS A 25 -15.74 -31.50 13.16
C LYS A 25 -14.62 -30.89 13.99
N THR A 26 -14.57 -31.24 15.27
CA THR A 26 -13.43 -30.95 16.16
C THR A 26 -12.43 -32.09 16.15
N THR A 27 -11.15 -31.78 16.42
CA THR A 27 -10.05 -32.76 16.39
C THR A 27 -10.01 -33.60 15.11
N PRO A 28 -10.14 -33.00 13.91
CA PRO A 28 -10.15 -33.76 12.66
C PRO A 28 -8.81 -34.46 12.44
N THR A 29 -8.85 -35.66 11.88
CA THR A 29 -7.64 -36.32 11.39
C THR A 29 -7.27 -35.69 10.04
N ILE A 30 -6.13 -34.98 9.99
CA ILE A 30 -5.63 -34.34 8.76
C ILE A 30 -4.30 -34.97 8.37
N ALA A 31 -4.24 -35.51 7.16
CA ALA A 31 -3.10 -36.17 6.56
C ALA A 31 -2.64 -35.46 5.27
N ALA A 32 -1.43 -35.78 4.83
CA ALA A 32 -0.91 -35.25 3.57
C ALA A 32 -1.75 -35.78 2.40
N GLY A 33 -2.20 -34.87 1.53
CA GLY A 33 -3.10 -35.19 0.42
C GLY A 33 -4.54 -34.75 0.64
N ASP A 34 -4.93 -34.54 1.91
CA ASP A 34 -6.29 -34.10 2.24
C ASP A 34 -6.54 -32.68 1.72
N PHE A 35 -5.61 -31.77 1.99
CA PHE A 35 -5.67 -30.39 1.49
C PHE A 35 -4.76 -30.20 0.29
N GLN A 36 -5.37 -29.72 -0.80
CA GLN A 36 -4.67 -29.44 -2.04
C GLN A 36 -5.10 -28.09 -2.57
N MET A 37 -4.17 -27.39 -3.21
CA MET A 37 -4.38 -26.06 -3.75
C MET A 37 -4.19 -26.02 -5.26
N SER A 38 -4.92 -25.11 -5.89
CA SER A 38 -4.78 -24.71 -7.28
C SER A 38 -4.49 -23.20 -7.33
N ILE A 39 -3.51 -22.84 -8.14
CA ILE A 39 -3.15 -21.45 -8.44
C ILE A 39 -3.68 -21.15 -9.84
N ASP A 40 -4.54 -20.15 -9.96
CA ASP A 40 -5.12 -19.68 -11.22
C ASP A 40 -5.76 -20.78 -12.08
N GLY A 41 -6.38 -21.77 -11.42
CA GLY A 41 -7.03 -22.89 -12.10
C GLY A 41 -6.05 -23.97 -12.61
N GLY A 42 -4.78 -23.91 -12.21
CA GLY A 42 -3.80 -24.96 -12.45
C GLY A 42 -4.11 -26.29 -11.74
N ALA A 43 -3.24 -27.28 -11.93
CA ALA A 43 -3.38 -28.59 -11.28
C ALA A 43 -3.36 -28.47 -9.75
N PHE A 44 -4.16 -29.30 -9.07
CA PHE A 44 -4.16 -29.37 -7.61
C PHE A 44 -2.88 -30.05 -7.12
N ASN A 45 -2.14 -29.33 -6.27
CA ASN A 45 -0.95 -29.83 -5.59
C ASN A 45 -1.16 -29.78 -4.08
N ASN A 46 -0.49 -30.64 -3.32
CA ASN A 46 -0.55 -30.57 -1.87
C ASN A 46 -0.02 -29.22 -1.38
N LEU A 47 -0.62 -28.70 -0.29
CA LEU A 47 -0.03 -27.58 0.42
C LEU A 47 1.35 -27.94 0.96
N ALA A 48 2.27 -26.98 0.94
CA ALA A 48 3.64 -27.13 1.42
C ALA A 48 3.68 -27.36 2.95
N THR A 49 2.72 -26.79 3.68
CA THR A 49 2.54 -27.00 5.11
C THR A 49 1.23 -27.72 5.36
N LEU A 50 1.28 -28.82 6.11
CA LEU A 50 0.07 -29.57 6.46
C LEU A 50 -0.83 -28.68 7.35
N PRO A 51 -2.09 -28.43 6.96
CA PRO A 51 -3.03 -27.70 7.81
C PRO A 51 -3.25 -28.41 9.15
N SER A 52 -3.57 -27.63 10.18
CA SER A 52 -3.81 -28.18 11.52
C SER A 52 -4.89 -27.39 12.25
N GLU A 53 -5.56 -28.04 13.18
CA GLU A 53 -6.59 -27.41 14.00
C GLU A 53 -5.94 -26.46 15.03
N SER A 54 -6.37 -25.19 15.05
CA SER A 54 -5.85 -24.16 15.95
C SER A 54 -6.93 -23.13 16.27
N PRO A 55 -7.28 -22.94 17.56
CA PRO A 55 -6.84 -23.70 18.74
C PRO A 55 -7.27 -25.17 18.70
N ALA A 56 -6.56 -26.04 19.42
CA ALA A 56 -6.90 -27.47 19.49
C ALA A 56 -8.35 -27.69 19.96
N ALA A 57 -9.05 -28.65 19.35
CA ALA A 57 -10.45 -28.99 19.57
C ALA A 57 -11.48 -27.89 19.25
N SER A 58 -11.11 -26.85 18.50
CA SER A 58 -12.02 -25.76 18.11
C SER A 58 -12.85 -26.02 16.85
N GLY A 59 -12.48 -27.01 16.05
CA GLY A 59 -12.97 -27.26 14.69
C GLY A 59 -12.44 -26.29 13.64
N GLN A 60 -11.65 -25.28 14.04
CA GLN A 60 -11.03 -24.32 13.15
C GLN A 60 -9.70 -24.87 12.65
N VAL A 61 -9.59 -25.09 11.35
CA VAL A 61 -8.37 -25.55 10.69
C VAL A 61 -7.64 -24.37 10.08
N GLU A 62 -6.39 -24.20 10.49
CA GLU A 62 -5.46 -23.20 9.96
C GLU A 62 -4.79 -23.72 8.69
N VAL A 63 -5.03 -22.99 7.60
CA VAL A 63 -4.38 -23.19 6.31
C VAL A 63 -3.32 -22.10 6.15
N GLN A 64 -2.05 -22.49 6.20
CA GLN A 64 -0.93 -21.59 6.02
C GLN A 64 -0.33 -21.71 4.62
N PHE A 65 -0.14 -20.57 3.95
CA PHE A 65 0.44 -20.50 2.62
C PHE A 65 1.91 -20.10 2.69
N SER A 66 2.75 -20.80 1.93
CA SER A 66 4.12 -20.41 1.65
C SER A 66 4.18 -19.33 0.56
N GLN A 67 5.36 -18.75 0.35
CA GLN A 67 5.54 -17.70 -0.65
C GLN A 67 5.15 -18.16 -2.08
N PRO A 68 5.65 -19.30 -2.62
CA PRO A 68 5.28 -19.74 -3.97
C PRO A 68 3.78 -19.99 -4.15
N GLU A 69 3.10 -20.38 -3.07
CA GLU A 69 1.67 -20.69 -3.05
C GLU A 69 0.77 -19.45 -3.13
N THR A 70 1.34 -18.25 -2.99
CA THR A 70 0.62 -16.97 -3.15
C THR A 70 0.95 -16.26 -4.47
N ASN A 71 1.68 -16.92 -5.38
CA ASN A 71 2.10 -16.38 -6.67
C ASN A 71 1.06 -16.70 -7.76
N GLY A 72 -0.12 -16.10 -7.64
CA GLY A 72 -1.20 -16.12 -8.63
C GLY A 72 -2.15 -14.94 -8.41
N GLY A 73 -3.29 -14.94 -9.09
CA GLY A 73 -4.42 -14.02 -8.85
C GLY A 73 -5.53 -14.65 -8.00
N THR A 74 -5.78 -15.94 -8.14
CA THR A 74 -6.77 -16.67 -7.35
C THR A 74 -6.20 -17.98 -6.82
N ILE A 75 -6.35 -18.17 -5.52
CA ILE A 75 -5.95 -19.38 -4.80
C ILE A 75 -7.20 -20.16 -4.43
N ALA A 76 -7.35 -21.35 -5.00
CA ALA A 76 -8.40 -22.28 -4.63
C ALA A 76 -7.81 -23.41 -3.79
N VAL A 77 -8.36 -23.67 -2.61
CA VAL A 77 -8.00 -24.82 -1.78
C VAL A 77 -9.20 -25.74 -1.71
N ARG A 78 -8.98 -27.03 -1.97
CA ARG A 78 -9.94 -28.09 -1.72
C ARG A 78 -9.44 -28.96 -0.57
N TRP A 79 -10.37 -29.52 0.17
CA TRP A 79 -10.12 -30.56 1.15
C TRP A 79 -11.03 -31.76 0.89
N ILE A 80 -10.44 -32.94 0.89
CA ILE A 80 -11.12 -34.23 0.69
C ILE A 80 -10.49 -35.21 1.66
N ASP A 81 -11.27 -35.89 2.49
CA ASP A 81 -10.73 -36.92 3.37
C ASP A 81 -10.43 -38.16 2.54
N GLN A 82 -9.15 -38.36 2.21
CA GLN A 82 -8.75 -39.50 1.38
C GLN A 82 -8.84 -40.84 2.13
N ALA A 83 -8.92 -40.83 3.46
CA ALA A 83 -8.74 -42.01 4.29
C ALA A 83 -9.52 -41.94 5.61
N GLY A 84 -10.85 -41.90 5.56
CA GLY A 84 -11.62 -42.05 6.81
C GLY A 84 -13.10 -41.77 6.72
N ALA A 85 -13.51 -40.88 5.81
CA ALA A 85 -14.81 -40.23 5.87
C ALA A 85 -15.10 -39.64 7.28
N ASP A 86 -14.06 -39.09 7.91
CA ASP A 86 -14.06 -38.46 9.25
C ASP A 86 -14.69 -37.06 9.22
N TRP A 87 -14.73 -36.45 8.03
CA TRP A 87 -15.32 -35.14 7.73
C TRP A 87 -15.69 -35.03 6.24
N ASP A 88 -16.56 -34.08 5.92
CA ASP A 88 -17.09 -33.81 4.59
C ASP A 88 -16.11 -33.00 3.71
N ASP A 89 -16.15 -33.29 2.42
CA ASP A 89 -15.38 -32.55 1.40
C ASP A 89 -15.80 -31.08 1.32
N GLY A 90 -14.85 -30.23 0.95
CA GLY A 90 -15.15 -28.82 0.70
C GLY A 90 -14.06 -28.08 -0.04
N ALA A 91 -14.33 -26.80 -0.28
CA ALA A 91 -13.38 -25.92 -0.93
C ALA A 91 -13.61 -24.46 -0.53
N ALA A 92 -12.54 -23.68 -0.61
CA ALA A 92 -12.57 -22.24 -0.44
C ALA A 92 -11.66 -21.58 -1.49
N THR A 93 -12.03 -20.36 -1.86
CA THR A 93 -11.29 -19.55 -2.83
C THR A 93 -10.98 -18.19 -2.23
N TRP A 94 -9.77 -17.72 -2.47
CA TRP A 94 -9.29 -16.41 -2.05
C TRP A 94 -8.51 -15.76 -3.18
N ASP A 95 -8.78 -14.48 -3.41
CA ASP A 95 -7.97 -13.69 -4.32
C ASP A 95 -6.68 -13.25 -3.62
N THR A 96 -5.66 -13.01 -4.45
CA THR A 96 -4.36 -12.45 -4.06
C THR A 96 -4.22 -11.05 -4.66
N ASP A 97 -3.76 -10.11 -3.84
CA ASP A 97 -3.44 -8.75 -4.23
C ASP A 97 -1.96 -8.46 -4.05
N THR A 98 -1.42 -7.59 -4.90
CA THR A 98 -0.03 -7.14 -4.78
C THR A 98 0.20 -6.22 -3.58
N SER A 99 -0.86 -5.57 -3.08
CA SER A 99 -0.78 -4.62 -1.97
C SER A 99 -2.04 -4.70 -1.11
N THR A 100 -1.84 -4.74 0.19
CA THR A 100 -2.92 -4.66 1.18
C THR A 100 -3.20 -3.20 1.56
N PHE A 101 -4.33 -2.94 2.22
CA PHE A 101 -4.61 -1.61 2.78
C PHE A 101 -3.52 -1.10 3.74
N ALA A 102 -2.83 -2.00 4.45
CA ALA A 102 -1.74 -1.64 5.35
C ALA A 102 -0.49 -1.16 4.61
N ASP A 103 -0.16 -1.78 3.47
CA ASP A 103 0.94 -1.34 2.61
C ASP A 103 0.64 0.07 2.06
N LEU A 104 -0.60 0.28 1.57
CA LEU A 104 -1.02 1.55 1.03
C LEU A 104 -1.01 2.67 2.09
N ALA A 105 -1.40 2.37 3.33
CA ALA A 105 -1.32 3.31 4.45
C ALA A 105 0.13 3.74 4.75
N THR A 106 1.08 2.80 4.64
CA THR A 106 2.51 3.08 4.82
C THR A 106 3.02 4.02 3.71
N THR A 107 2.67 3.74 2.45
CA THR A 107 3.01 4.62 1.32
C THR A 107 2.41 6.01 1.48
N LEU A 108 1.14 6.10 1.89
CA LEU A 108 0.47 7.38 2.12
C LEU A 108 1.17 8.20 3.21
N ALA A 109 1.57 7.57 4.32
CA ALA A 109 2.31 8.25 5.38
C ALA A 109 3.63 8.84 4.88
N ALA A 110 4.37 8.11 4.03
CA ALA A 110 5.61 8.59 3.42
C ALA A 110 5.39 9.78 2.47
N ILE A 111 4.31 9.74 1.67
CA ILE A 111 3.93 10.84 0.79
C ILE A 111 3.59 12.09 1.61
N VAL A 112 2.80 11.96 2.67
CA VAL A 112 2.44 13.08 3.56
C VAL A 112 3.68 13.70 4.20
N ALA A 113 4.63 12.89 4.66
CA ALA A 113 5.90 13.38 5.20
C ALA A 113 6.70 14.17 4.14
N SER A 114 6.72 13.69 2.90
CA SER A 114 7.40 14.35 1.78
C SER A 114 6.75 15.68 1.40
N ILE A 115 5.41 15.74 1.39
CA ILE A 115 4.64 16.97 1.17
C ILE A 115 4.91 17.99 2.27
N ALA A 116 4.95 17.55 3.54
CA ALA A 116 5.27 18.41 4.66
C ALA A 116 6.69 18.99 4.54
N ALA A 117 7.68 18.19 4.16
CA ALA A 117 9.05 18.66 3.92
C ALA A 117 9.12 19.68 2.77
N LEU A 118 8.41 19.43 1.67
CA LEU A 118 8.33 20.35 0.54
C LEU A 118 7.69 21.69 0.93
N ALA A 119 6.61 21.64 1.74
CA ALA A 119 5.96 22.86 2.23
C ALA A 119 6.92 23.73 3.04
N VAL A 120 7.78 23.11 3.88
CA VAL A 120 8.84 23.81 4.61
C VAL A 120 9.86 24.44 3.64
N SER A 121 10.30 23.70 2.61
CA SER A 121 11.24 24.24 1.61
C SER A 121 10.65 25.44 0.86
N ILE A 122 9.38 25.38 0.44
CA ILE A 122 8.68 26.48 -0.24
C ILE A 122 8.56 27.69 0.69
N ALA A 123 8.16 27.48 1.94
CA ALA A 123 8.06 28.54 2.94
C ALA A 123 9.42 29.20 3.22
N ALA A 124 10.53 28.48 3.03
CA ALA A 124 11.88 29.02 3.20
C ALA A 124 12.39 29.83 1.99
N VAL A 125 11.79 29.69 0.80
CA VAL A 125 12.26 30.38 -0.43
C VAL A 125 12.33 31.90 -0.26
N PRO A 126 11.29 32.61 0.24
CA PRO A 126 11.37 34.05 0.39
C PRO A 126 12.56 34.46 1.29
N THR A 127 12.72 33.83 2.44
CA THR A 127 13.83 34.11 3.37
C THR A 127 15.18 33.87 2.71
N ALA A 128 15.35 32.75 1.99
CA ALA A 128 16.58 32.43 1.26
C ALA A 128 16.86 33.46 0.15
N VAL A 129 15.82 33.86 -0.60
CA VAL A 129 15.90 34.90 -1.63
C VAL A 129 16.35 36.21 -0.98
N TRP A 130 15.71 36.68 0.10
CA TRP A 130 16.05 37.93 0.80
C TRP A 130 17.41 37.93 1.50
N ALA A 131 17.88 36.79 2.00
CA ALA A 131 19.20 36.65 2.58
C ALA A 131 20.34 36.50 1.54
N PHE A 132 20.04 36.39 0.24
CA PHE A 132 21.08 36.19 -0.77
C PHE A 132 21.99 37.44 -0.88
N GLY A 133 23.27 37.27 -0.52
CA GLY A 133 24.23 38.38 -0.39
C GLY A 133 24.60 39.10 -1.70
N VAL A 134 24.36 38.48 -2.87
CA VAL A 134 24.61 39.06 -4.20
C VAL A 134 23.29 39.35 -4.90
N ARG A 135 22.51 40.30 -4.38
CA ARG A 135 21.43 40.91 -5.17
C ARG A 135 22.06 42.07 -5.94
N THR A 136 21.98 42.08 -7.25
CA THR A 136 22.61 43.12 -8.07
C THR A 136 22.14 44.55 -7.72
N LEU A 137 21.03 44.69 -6.97
CA LEU A 137 20.57 45.94 -6.36
C LEU A 137 21.60 46.63 -5.43
N THR A 138 22.48 45.89 -4.73
CA THR A 138 23.56 46.48 -3.89
C THR A 138 24.85 46.72 -4.67
N SER A 139 25.03 46.12 -5.85
CA SER A 139 26.20 46.35 -6.71
C SER A 139 25.97 47.43 -7.78
N PHE A 140 24.74 47.94 -7.94
CA PHE A 140 24.41 49.02 -8.87
C PHE A 140 24.70 50.45 -8.34
N GLY A 141 25.35 50.60 -7.19
CA GLY A 141 25.76 51.93 -6.68
C GLY A 141 24.57 52.83 -6.31
N ALA A 142 24.36 53.93 -7.04
CA ALA A 142 23.49 55.06 -6.68
C ALA A 142 21.97 54.83 -6.87
N LEU A 143 21.49 53.60 -7.01
CA LEU A 143 20.09 53.28 -7.35
C LEU A 143 19.05 53.94 -6.43
N ALA A 144 19.32 54.01 -5.12
CA ALA A 144 18.42 54.70 -4.17
C ALA A 144 18.36 56.22 -4.45
N ALA A 145 19.48 56.81 -4.90
CA ALA A 145 19.53 58.20 -5.35
C ALA A 145 18.78 58.39 -6.67
N ASP A 146 18.93 57.47 -7.64
CA ASP A 146 18.25 57.47 -8.93
C ASP A 146 16.72 57.36 -8.80
N VAL A 147 16.24 56.56 -7.84
CA VAL A 147 14.80 56.31 -7.66
C VAL A 147 14.11 57.41 -6.85
N TRP A 148 14.75 57.91 -5.79
CA TRP A 148 14.07 58.74 -4.79
C TRP A 148 14.66 60.14 -4.57
N THR A 149 15.91 60.38 -4.98
CA THR A 149 16.65 61.60 -4.61
C THR A 149 16.92 62.55 -5.78
N TYR A 150 16.66 62.15 -7.04
CA TYR A 150 16.69 63.07 -8.18
C TYR A 150 15.50 64.03 -8.16
N VAL A 151 15.78 65.30 -7.86
CA VAL A 151 14.80 66.40 -7.76
C VAL A 151 14.17 66.72 -9.13
N THR A 152 14.85 66.45 -10.24
CA THR A 152 14.37 66.71 -11.61
C THR A 152 14.41 65.45 -12.46
N ARG A 153 13.25 65.08 -13.03
CA ARG A 153 13.09 63.99 -14.00
C ARG A 153 12.53 64.54 -15.32
N THR A 154 13.18 64.25 -16.44
CA THR A 154 12.67 64.63 -17.77
C THR A 154 11.80 63.49 -18.31
N LEU A 155 10.48 63.65 -18.21
CA LEU A 155 9.52 62.73 -18.81
C LEU A 155 9.42 63.02 -20.31
N THR A 156 9.98 62.16 -21.16
CA THR A 156 10.04 62.38 -22.62
C THR A 156 8.66 62.28 -23.29
N GLN A 157 7.62 61.80 -22.59
CA GLN A 157 6.25 61.70 -23.10
C GLN A 157 5.21 61.99 -22.00
N GLY A 158 5.21 63.21 -21.46
CA GLY A 158 4.08 63.76 -20.74
C GLY A 158 3.46 64.87 -21.58
N ALA A 159 2.52 64.55 -22.48
CA ALA A 159 1.77 65.59 -23.17
C ALA A 159 0.81 66.24 -22.17
N ALA A 160 1.20 67.37 -21.59
CA ALA A 160 0.25 68.27 -20.95
C ALA A 160 -0.60 68.87 -22.07
N SER A 161 -1.83 68.37 -22.22
CA SER A 161 -2.86 69.02 -23.03
C SER A 161 -3.10 70.41 -22.44
N VAL A 162 -2.71 71.45 -23.18
CA VAL A 162 -3.09 72.82 -22.85
C VAL A 162 -4.55 72.96 -23.28
N VAL A 163 -5.48 72.88 -22.33
CA VAL A 163 -6.85 73.31 -22.54
C VAL A 163 -6.91 74.81 -22.28
N SER A 164 -7.07 75.54 -23.39
CA SER A 164 -7.48 76.95 -23.60
C SER A 164 -7.07 78.00 -22.57
#